data_AF-A0A1D9FVK8-F1
#
_entry.id   AF-A0A1D9FVK8-F1
#
_cell.length_a   1.000
_cell.length_b   1.000
_cell.length_c   1.000
_cell.angle_alpha   90.00
_cell.angle_beta   90.00
_cell.angle_gamma   90.00
#
_symmetry.space_group_name_H-M   'P 1'
#
loop_
_entity.id
_entity.type
_entity.pdbx_description
1 polymer ?
#
loop_
_entity_poly.entity_id
_entity_poly.type
_entity_poly.pdbx_seq_one_letter_code
_entity_poly.pdbx_strand_id
1 'polypeptide(L)'
;MQIFEILTALSHLSLQCELPLHFSQSRLLTDYYNLIKEFGGEQHSRHDHHDGGWKAIGLITSGGDVYTDKLIPGKPFLETPAMGMCPYIKEILTKLPGSKRRVRLMFLEPGSVIKWHRDKTDTLDGAISSRFYITIITKFKIVFIILKNILLMQIYEF
;
A
#
# COMPACT_ATOMS: atom_id res chain seq x y z
N MET A 1 4.18 25.65 5.31
CA MET A 1 4.68 24.94 4.11
C MET A 1 6.09 24.47 4.42
N GLN A 2 6.31 23.15 4.44
CA GLN A 2 7.59 22.56 4.82
C GLN A 2 8.61 22.70 3.67
N ILE A 3 9.91 22.81 3.98
CA ILE A 3 10.96 23.13 2.99
C ILE A 3 10.98 22.19 1.77
N PHE A 4 10.61 20.92 1.94
CA PHE A 4 10.54 19.95 0.85
C PHE A 4 9.41 20.23 -0.15
N GLU A 5 8.31 20.83 0.28
CA GLU A 5 7.18 21.20 -0.60
C GLU A 5 7.58 22.34 -1.54
N ILE A 6 8.51 23.20 -1.09
CA ILE A 6 9.07 24.28 -1.90
C ILE A 6 10.04 23.70 -2.91
N LEU A 7 11.01 22.89 -2.46
CA LEU A 7 12.04 22.32 -3.31
C LEU A 7 11.45 21.48 -4.45
N THR A 8 10.51 20.59 -4.13
CA THR A 8 9.87 19.72 -5.12
C THR A 8 9.00 20.48 -6.12
N ALA A 9 8.39 21.59 -5.69
CA ALA A 9 7.64 22.47 -6.58
C ALA A 9 8.55 23.23 -7.55
N LEU A 10 9.66 23.78 -7.04
CA LEU A 10 10.64 24.51 -7.85
C LEU A 10 11.38 23.60 -8.84
N SER A 11 11.55 22.32 -8.49
CA SER A 11 12.24 21.34 -9.33
C SER A 11 11.32 20.56 -10.28
N HIS A 12 10.01 20.86 -10.32
CA HIS A 12 9.02 20.18 -11.16
C HIS A 12 9.08 18.64 -11.09
N LEU A 13 9.40 18.08 -9.92
CA LEU A 13 9.57 16.63 -9.78
C LEU A 13 8.21 15.92 -9.75
N SER A 14 7.98 15.02 -10.70
CA SER A 14 6.89 14.04 -10.59
C SER A 14 7.38 12.83 -9.79
N LEU A 15 6.87 12.67 -8.57
CA LEU A 15 7.17 11.50 -7.72
C LEU A 15 6.11 10.40 -7.84
N GLN A 16 5.31 10.45 -8.89
CA GLN A 16 4.22 9.52 -9.17
C GLN A 16 4.16 9.21 -10.66
N CYS A 17 3.72 8.01 -10.99
CA CYS A 17 3.36 7.61 -12.34
C CYS A 17 2.16 6.68 -12.31
N GLU A 18 1.34 6.75 -13.36
CA GLU A 18 0.32 5.74 -13.61
C GLU A 18 0.97 4.57 -14.37
N LEU A 19 0.64 3.35 -13.97
CA LEU A 19 1.04 2.17 -14.72
C LEU A 19 -0.09 1.80 -15.70
N PRO A 20 0.22 1.50 -16.97
CA PRO A 20 -0.77 1.08 -17.96
C PRO A 20 -1.17 -0.40 -17.74
N LEU A 21 -1.71 -0.70 -16.56
CA LEU A 21 -2.12 -2.03 -16.15
C LEU A 21 -3.61 -2.01 -15.80
N HIS A 22 -4.34 -2.98 -16.35
CA HIS A 22 -5.76 -3.18 -16.07
C HIS A 22 -5.94 -4.39 -15.15
N PHE A 23 -6.76 -4.22 -14.13
CA PHE A 23 -7.08 -5.26 -13.15
C PHE A 23 -8.58 -5.54 -13.14
N SER A 24 -8.94 -6.81 -13.03
CA SER A 24 -10.32 -7.25 -12.86
C SER A 24 -10.75 -7.00 -11.41
N GLN A 25 -11.62 -6.01 -11.23
CA GLN A 25 -12.14 -5.65 -9.91
C GLN A 25 -12.84 -6.84 -9.24
N SER A 26 -13.66 -7.60 -9.96
CA SER A 26 -14.36 -8.77 -9.40
C SER A 26 -13.40 -9.84 -8.88
N ARG A 27 -12.31 -10.12 -9.59
CA ARG A 27 -11.28 -11.08 -9.14
C ARG A 27 -10.50 -10.54 -7.93
N LEU A 28 -10.19 -9.24 -7.90
CA LEU A 28 -9.57 -8.60 -6.73
C LEU A 28 -10.49 -8.65 -5.50
N LEU A 29 -11.79 -8.45 -5.69
CA LEU A 29 -12.79 -8.56 -4.63
C LEU A 29 -12.88 -9.99 -4.10
N THR A 30 -12.82 -11.00 -4.96
CA THR A 30 -12.79 -12.41 -4.52
C THR A 30 -11.61 -12.68 -3.59
N ASP A 31 -10.40 -12.29 -3.98
CA ASP A 31 -9.21 -12.43 -3.13
C ASP A 31 -9.36 -11.68 -1.79
N TYR A 32 -9.89 -10.46 -1.85
CA TYR A 32 -10.19 -9.67 -0.65
C TYR A 32 -11.16 -10.38 0.30
N TYR A 33 -12.29 -10.89 -0.21
CA TYR A 33 -13.29 -11.55 0.60
C TYR A 33 -12.76 -12.85 1.24
N ASN A 34 -11.91 -13.58 0.53
CA ASN A 34 -11.23 -14.76 1.08
C ASN A 34 -10.35 -14.37 2.28
N LEU A 35 -9.58 -13.29 2.16
CA LEU A 35 -8.69 -12.82 3.22
C LEU A 35 -9.42 -12.37 4.48
N ILE A 36 -10.45 -11.53 4.34
CA ILE A 36 -11.15 -10.97 5.51
C ILE A 36 -11.90 -12.04 6.28
N LYS A 37 -12.36 -13.09 5.60
CA LYS A 37 -13.05 -14.22 6.23
C LYS A 37 -12.13 -14.95 7.21
N GLU A 38 -10.84 -15.06 6.89
CA GLU A 38 -9.86 -15.80 7.68
C GLU A 38 -9.13 -14.92 8.71
N PHE A 39 -8.63 -13.75 8.29
CA PHE A 39 -7.70 -12.96 9.12
C PHE A 39 -8.31 -11.75 9.82
N GLY A 40 -9.57 -11.38 9.51
CA GLY A 40 -10.29 -10.30 10.21
C GLY A 40 -9.69 -8.88 10.16
N GLY A 41 -8.47 -8.69 9.65
CA GLY A 41 -7.74 -7.43 9.59
C GLY A 41 -7.33 -6.89 10.97
N GLU A 42 -6.12 -7.21 11.44
CA GLU A 42 -5.56 -6.62 12.66
C GLU A 42 -5.13 -5.15 12.46
N GLN A 43 -5.04 -4.40 13.57
CA GLN A 43 -4.63 -2.99 13.57
C GLN A 43 -3.18 -2.82 13.05
N HIS A 44 -2.95 -1.77 12.26
CA HIS A 44 -1.61 -1.40 11.79
C HIS A 44 -0.75 -1.01 13.00
N SER A 45 0.50 -1.47 13.06
CA SER A 45 1.38 -1.35 14.23
C SER A 45 1.95 0.06 14.47
N ARG A 46 1.53 1.06 13.69
CA ARG A 46 1.94 2.47 13.84
C ARG A 46 0.82 3.28 14.49
N HIS A 47 0.47 2.88 15.71
CA HIS A 47 -0.59 3.49 16.50
C HIS A 47 -0.50 5.03 16.59
N ASP A 48 0.69 5.62 16.49
CA ASP A 48 0.89 7.09 16.57
C ASP A 48 0.40 7.85 15.32
N HIS A 49 0.21 7.14 14.21
CA HIS A 49 -0.04 7.70 12.88
C HIS A 49 -1.53 7.68 12.47
N HIS A 50 -2.41 7.08 13.28
CA HIS A 50 -3.83 6.96 12.99
C HIS A 50 -4.65 6.76 14.27
N ASP A 51 -5.93 7.11 14.23
CA ASP A 51 -6.83 7.04 15.39
C ASP A 51 -7.46 5.64 15.57
N GLY A 52 -6.72 4.57 15.23
CA GLY A 52 -7.19 3.17 15.31
C GLY A 52 -7.84 2.60 14.04
N GLY A 53 -8.27 3.44 13.09
CA GLY A 53 -8.93 3.03 11.85
C GLY A 53 -8.01 2.59 10.69
N TRP A 54 -6.71 2.37 10.94
CA TRP A 54 -5.76 1.87 9.95
C TRP A 54 -5.40 0.42 10.29
N LYS A 55 -5.72 -0.50 9.38
CA LYS A 55 -5.48 -1.96 9.53
C LYS A 55 -4.71 -2.49 8.33
N ALA A 56 -4.02 -3.60 8.49
CA ALA A 56 -3.30 -4.25 7.39
C ALA A 56 -3.29 -5.77 7.49
N ILE A 57 -3.28 -6.42 6.33
CA ILE A 57 -3.03 -7.87 6.20
C ILE A 57 -1.81 -8.02 5.30
N GLY A 58 -0.72 -8.54 5.84
CA GLY A 58 0.53 -8.77 5.12
C GLY A 58 0.46 -10.01 4.24
N LEU A 59 0.78 -9.87 2.95
CA LEU A 59 0.90 -10.98 2.00
C LEU A 59 2.37 -11.36 1.75
N ILE A 60 3.26 -10.37 1.77
CA ILE A 60 4.71 -10.58 1.84
C ILE A 60 5.24 -9.64 2.91
N THR A 61 5.88 -10.19 3.94
CA THR A 61 6.32 -9.44 5.13
C THR A 61 7.74 -9.80 5.53
N SER A 62 8.34 -8.99 6.41
CA SER A 62 9.63 -9.34 7.01
C SER A 62 9.46 -10.52 7.96
N GLY A 63 9.88 -11.72 7.53
CA GLY A 63 9.78 -12.95 8.32
C GLY A 63 8.53 -13.79 8.08
N GLY A 64 7.59 -13.38 7.22
CA GLY A 64 6.46 -14.22 6.77
C GLY A 64 5.25 -14.27 7.71
N ASP A 65 5.24 -13.45 8.76
CA ASP A 65 4.09 -13.30 9.65
C ASP A 65 3.05 -12.33 9.03
N VAL A 66 1.77 -12.70 9.08
CA VAL A 66 0.66 -11.97 8.43
C VAL A 66 0.36 -10.61 9.06
N TYR A 67 0.69 -10.43 10.34
CA TYR A 67 0.44 -9.21 11.10
C TYR A 67 1.67 -8.28 11.14
N THR A 68 2.80 -8.74 10.60
CA THR A 68 4.00 -7.92 10.44
C THR A 68 3.85 -6.92 9.30
N ASP A 69 3.62 -5.66 9.64
CA ASP A 69 3.44 -4.56 8.70
C ASP A 69 4.69 -3.66 8.52
N LYS A 70 5.69 -3.81 9.40
CA LYS A 70 6.95 -3.06 9.42
C LYS A 70 8.08 -3.84 8.74
N LEU A 71 9.07 -3.09 8.24
CA LEU A 71 10.35 -3.66 7.85
C LEU A 71 11.12 -4.04 9.10
N ILE A 72 11.55 -5.30 9.20
CA ILE A 72 12.45 -5.76 10.25
C ILE A 72 13.84 -5.96 9.63
N PRO A 73 14.86 -5.15 10.01
CA PRO A 73 16.22 -5.29 9.48
C PRO A 73 16.76 -6.71 9.67
N GLY A 74 17.43 -7.25 8.64
CA GLY A 74 18.03 -8.59 8.67
C GLY A 74 17.04 -9.75 8.49
N LYS A 75 15.72 -9.50 8.44
CA LYS A 75 14.72 -10.54 8.12
C LYS A 75 14.47 -10.61 6.61
N PRO A 76 14.35 -11.81 6.04
CA PRO A 76 13.97 -11.98 4.64
C PRO A 76 12.52 -11.54 4.40
N PHE A 77 12.19 -11.19 3.17
CA PHE A 77 10.80 -11.00 2.74
C PHE A 77 10.23 -12.34 2.30
N LEU A 78 9.21 -12.81 3.00
CA LEU A 78 8.59 -14.12 2.77
C LEU A 78 7.09 -13.95 2.55
N GLU A 79 6.53 -14.80 1.67
CA GLU A 79 5.07 -14.95 1.57
C GLU A 79 4.51 -15.38 2.93
N THR A 80 3.38 -14.80 3.31
CA THR A 80 2.63 -15.21 4.48
C THR A 80 1.60 -16.28 4.07
N PRO A 81 0.99 -17.02 5.02
CA PRO A 81 -0.11 -17.93 4.70
C PRO A 81 -1.29 -17.26 3.97
N ALA A 82 -1.50 -15.96 4.20
CA ALA A 82 -2.54 -15.16 3.55
C ALA A 82 -2.39 -15.10 2.02
N MET A 83 -1.16 -15.16 1.53
CA MET A 83 -0.86 -15.15 0.11
C MET A 83 -1.45 -16.37 -0.63
N GLY A 84 -1.64 -17.51 0.07
CA GLY A 84 -2.30 -18.70 -0.48
C GLY A 84 -3.79 -18.51 -0.81
N MET A 85 -4.44 -17.50 -0.23
CA MET A 85 -5.86 -17.16 -0.47
C MET A 85 -6.08 -16.15 -1.60
N CYS A 86 -4.99 -15.67 -2.22
CA CYS A 86 -5.03 -14.55 -3.16
C CYS A 86 -4.47 -14.90 -4.55
N PRO A 87 -5.08 -15.85 -5.27
CA PRO A 87 -4.58 -16.28 -6.57
C PRO A 87 -4.51 -15.14 -7.60
N TYR A 88 -5.43 -14.17 -7.57
CA TYR A 88 -5.39 -13.06 -8.51
C TYR A 88 -4.35 -12.00 -8.15
N ILE A 89 -4.17 -11.69 -6.87
CA ILE A 89 -3.09 -10.80 -6.42
C ILE A 89 -1.74 -11.43 -6.78
N LYS A 90 -1.56 -12.75 -6.62
CA LYS A 90 -0.36 -13.45 -7.12
C LYS A 90 -0.12 -13.20 -8.61
N GLU A 91 -1.16 -13.32 -9.44
CA GLU A 91 -1.09 -13.04 -10.88
C GLU A 91 -0.73 -11.57 -11.17
N ILE A 92 -1.23 -10.61 -10.37
CA ILE A 92 -0.87 -9.20 -10.51
C ILE A 92 0.62 -8.99 -10.18
N LEU A 93 1.12 -9.60 -9.12
CA LEU A 93 2.51 -9.44 -8.69
C LEU A 93 3.51 -9.96 -9.72
N THR A 94 3.17 -11.00 -10.50
CA THR A 94 4.04 -11.51 -11.57
C THR A 94 4.14 -10.55 -12.77
N LYS A 95 3.14 -9.68 -12.98
CA LYS A 95 3.12 -8.66 -14.05
C LYS A 95 3.88 -7.39 -13.67
N LEU A 96 4.08 -7.14 -12.38
CA LEU A 96 4.80 -5.97 -11.90
C LEU A 96 6.32 -6.20 -11.97
N PRO A 97 7.12 -5.22 -12.39
CA PRO A 97 8.57 -5.35 -12.42
C PRO A 97 9.19 -5.39 -11.00
N GLY A 98 10.43 -5.86 -10.93
CA GLY A 98 11.26 -5.84 -9.72
C GLY A 98 10.88 -6.86 -8.63
N SER A 99 11.75 -7.00 -7.64
CA SER A 99 11.54 -7.89 -6.50
C SER A 99 10.45 -7.35 -5.56
N LYS A 100 9.56 -8.22 -5.10
CA LYS A 100 8.47 -7.86 -4.19
C LYS A 100 8.96 -7.92 -2.75
N ARG A 101 9.03 -6.76 -2.10
CA ARG A 101 9.47 -6.63 -0.70
C ARG A 101 8.29 -6.76 0.25
N ARG A 102 7.48 -5.70 0.37
CA ARG A 102 6.28 -5.69 1.21
C ARG A 102 5.06 -5.60 0.31
N VAL A 103 4.17 -6.58 0.46
CA VAL A 103 2.86 -6.60 -0.19
C VAL A 103 1.83 -6.77 0.91
N ARG A 104 0.82 -5.90 0.94
CA ARG A 104 -0.18 -5.87 1.99
C ARG A 104 -1.48 -5.26 1.50
N LEU A 105 -2.60 -5.76 2.02
CA LEU A 105 -3.85 -5.03 1.98
C LEU A 105 -3.83 -4.01 3.11
N MET A 106 -4.34 -2.80 2.83
CA MET A 106 -4.49 -1.76 3.83
C MET A 106 -5.93 -1.28 3.84
N PHE A 107 -6.45 -1.05 5.04
CA PHE A 107 -7.80 -0.57 5.28
C PHE A 107 -7.72 0.77 5.98
N LEU A 108 -8.49 1.73 5.48
CA LEU A 108 -8.64 3.04 6.11
C LEU A 108 -10.13 3.26 6.37
N GLU A 109 -10.51 3.36 7.63
CA GLU A 109 -11.90 3.60 8.02
C GLU A 109 -12.34 5.04 7.66
N PRO A 110 -13.63 5.27 7.35
CA PRO A 110 -14.14 6.61 7.05
C PRO A 110 -13.76 7.63 8.13
N GLY A 111 -13.30 8.80 7.71
CA GLY A 111 -12.87 9.87 8.63
C GLY A 111 -11.47 9.70 9.20
N SER A 112 -10.81 8.55 9.01
CA SER A 112 -9.42 8.35 9.46
C SER A 112 -8.44 9.16 8.61
N VAL A 113 -7.46 9.77 9.27
CA VAL A 113 -6.37 10.52 8.64
C VAL A 113 -5.03 9.89 9.01
N ILE A 114 -4.22 9.57 8.01
CA ILE A 114 -2.82 9.20 8.22
C ILE A 114 -2.02 10.50 8.34
N LYS A 115 -1.38 10.73 9.49
CA LYS A 115 -0.58 11.94 9.74
C LYS A 115 0.57 12.08 8.74
N TRP A 116 0.96 13.32 8.46
CA TRP A 116 2.13 13.63 7.64
C TRP A 116 3.38 12.92 8.16
N HIS A 117 4.05 12.19 7.29
CA HIS A 117 5.28 11.48 7.62
C HIS A 117 6.16 11.28 6.37
N ARG A 118 7.42 10.91 6.60
CA ARG A 118 8.35 10.42 5.58
C ARG A 118 8.82 9.03 5.98
N ASP A 119 8.74 8.08 5.07
CA ASP A 119 9.38 6.77 5.26
C ASP A 119 10.88 6.89 4.99
N LYS A 120 11.70 6.51 5.98
CA LYS A 120 13.16 6.65 5.93
C LYS A 120 13.83 5.66 4.97
N THR A 121 13.17 4.53 4.67
CA THR A 121 13.76 3.39 3.93
C THR A 121 13.14 3.13 2.57
N ASP A 122 12.13 3.92 2.18
CA ASP A 122 11.39 3.78 0.92
C ASP A 122 11.50 5.07 0.10
N THR A 123 12.72 5.55 -0.14
CA THR A 123 12.99 6.77 -0.93
C THR A 123 13.52 6.43 -2.32
N LEU A 124 13.13 7.26 -3.30
CA LEU A 124 13.66 7.18 -4.67
C LEU A 124 15.14 7.55 -4.72
N ASP A 125 15.57 8.51 -3.89
CA ASP A 125 16.98 8.83 -3.70
C ASP A 125 17.69 7.62 -3.06
N GLY A 126 18.56 6.97 -3.83
CA GLY A 126 19.25 5.72 -3.47
C GLY A 126 18.53 4.43 -3.92
N ALA A 127 17.35 4.55 -4.56
CA ALA A 127 16.58 3.50 -5.23
C ALA A 127 16.45 2.14 -4.49
N ILE A 128 16.08 2.16 -3.20
CA ILE A 128 15.92 0.91 -2.43
C ILE A 128 14.55 0.26 -2.67
N SER A 129 13.51 1.04 -3.05
CA SER A 129 12.18 0.53 -3.41
C SER A 129 11.22 1.60 -3.92
N SER A 130 10.31 1.21 -4.81
CA SER A 130 9.11 1.98 -5.20
C SER A 130 7.85 1.39 -4.54
N ARG A 131 6.82 2.23 -4.33
CA ARG A 131 5.54 1.80 -3.75
C ARG A 131 4.42 1.99 -4.75
N PHE A 132 3.62 0.94 -4.92
CA PHE A 132 2.45 0.92 -5.79
C PHE A 132 1.20 0.79 -4.93
N TYR A 133 0.14 1.52 -5.30
CA TYR A 133 -1.16 1.44 -4.66
C TYR A 133 -2.20 1.03 -5.70
N ILE A 134 -3.00 0.01 -5.37
CA ILE A 134 -4.15 -0.42 -6.16
C ILE A 134 -5.36 -0.32 -5.26
N THR A 135 -6.35 0.49 -5.65
CA THR A 135 -7.62 0.59 -4.93
C THR A 135 -8.46 -0.65 -5.22
N ILE A 136 -8.84 -1.39 -4.18
CA ILE A 136 -9.71 -2.57 -4.31
C ILE A 136 -11.17 -2.20 -4.03
N ILE A 137 -11.41 -1.50 -2.92
CA ILE A 137 -12.73 -1.02 -2.51
C ILE A 137 -12.59 0.43 -2.04
N THR A 138 -13.47 1.29 -2.52
CA THR A 138 -13.75 2.56 -1.87
C THR A 138 -15.17 2.99 -2.17
N LYS A 139 -15.88 3.52 -1.17
CA LYS A 139 -17.20 4.15 -1.33
C LYS A 139 -17.10 5.67 -1.52
N PHE A 140 -15.95 6.24 -1.16
CA PHE A 140 -15.71 7.68 -1.15
C PHE A 140 -14.45 8.02 -1.94
N LYS A 141 -14.29 9.29 -2.32
CA LYS A 141 -13.02 9.75 -2.86
C LYS A 141 -11.96 9.70 -1.76
N ILE A 142 -10.92 8.90 -1.96
CA ILE A 142 -9.75 8.89 -1.09
C ILE A 142 -8.76 9.90 -1.63
N VAL A 143 -8.30 10.81 -0.77
CA VAL A 143 -7.29 11.81 -1.13
C VAL A 143 -5.95 11.36 -0.60
N PHE A 144 -5.02 11.07 -1.49
CA PHE A 144 -3.64 10.78 -1.17
C PHE A 144 -2.79 12.01 -1.49
N ILE A 145 -1.99 12.49 -0.54
CA ILE A 145 -1.19 13.71 -0.73
C ILE A 145 0.29 13.35 -0.65
N ILE A 146 1.02 13.59 -1.74
CA ILE A 146 2.47 13.41 -1.80
C ILE A 146 3.08 14.79 -2.04
N LEU A 147 3.69 15.36 -0.98
CA LEU A 147 4.22 16.72 -1.02
C LEU A 147 3.10 17.71 -1.38
N LYS A 148 3.16 18.39 -2.53
CA LYS A 148 2.08 19.23 -3.05
C LYS A 148 1.10 18.54 -3.99
N ASN A 149 1.41 17.32 -4.43
CA ASN A 149 0.57 16.60 -5.37
C ASN A 149 -0.59 15.95 -4.63
N ILE A 150 -1.81 16.31 -5.03
CA ILE A 150 -3.03 15.66 -4.58
C ILE A 150 -3.42 14.60 -5.60
N LEU A 151 -3.40 13.34 -5.16
CA LEU A 151 -3.84 12.18 -5.92
C LEU A 151 -5.22 11.78 -5.44
N LEU A 152 -6.19 11.78 -6.34
CA LEU A 152 -7.51 11.21 -6.08
C LEU A 152 -7.47 9.73 -6.44
N MET A 153 -7.64 8.88 -5.44
CA MET A 153 -7.79 7.45 -5.64
C MET A 153 -9.29 7.12 -5.74
N GLN A 154 -9.68 6.63 -6.90
CA GLN A 154 -11.03 6.13 -7.18
C GLN A 154 -10.94 4.81 -7.95
N ILE A 155 -11.98 4.00 -7.84
CA ILE A 155 -12.15 2.86 -8.73
C ILE A 155 -12.83 3.39 -9.98
N TYR A 156 -12.21 3.16 -11.14
CA TYR A 156 -12.88 3.38 -12.41
C TYR A 156 -13.67 2.11 -12.72
N GLU A 157 -15.00 2.21 -12.66
CA GLU A 157 -15.85 1.20 -13.29
C GLU A 157 -15.66 1.34 -14.80
N PHE A 158 -15.20 0.27 -15.46
CA PHE A 158 -15.11 0.18 -16.92
C PHE A 158 -16.28 -0.64 -17.44
#